data_AF-A0A1Z8U1L5-F1
#
_entry.id   AF-A0A1Z8U1L5-F1
#
_cell.length_a   1.000
_cell.length_b   1.000
_cell.length_c   1.000
_cell.angle_alpha   90.00
_cell.angle_beta   90.00
_cell.angle_gamma   90.00
#
_symmetry.space_group_name_H-M   'P 1'
#
loop_
_entity.id
_entity.type
_entity.pdbx_description
1 polymer ?
#
loop_
_entity_poly.entity_id
_entity_poly.type
_entity_poly.pdbx_seq_one_letter_code
_entity_poly.pdbx_strand_id
1 'polypeptide(L)'
;MIIILIRLRAKLLVLKSHVNHPKAHYIVEGSVSFEYSQKLTQIQKSLYGFILSLVPNRSEAEDILQETNLILCEKANEYDPEGHFQGWAFKIARFQVMRHITKSKRSKLQFCTELLEDVASEEFDSRKIQAAQRALSICYSLLPKSMQIIAKLRFKDDMSLKIISKSVKRPMGAISSTLYRIRQKLVNCVREKMVTVESEMDFNEN
;
A
#
# COMPACT_ATOMS: atom_id res chain seq x y z
N MET A 1 -2.40 13.25 4.61
CA MET A 1 -1.76 14.52 5.07
C MET A 1 -2.65 15.33 6.00
N ILE A 2 -3.90 15.64 5.62
CA ILE A 2 -4.82 16.46 6.44
C ILE A 2 -5.20 15.78 7.77
N ILE A 3 -5.39 14.46 7.82
CA ILE A 3 -5.78 13.75 9.06
C ILE A 3 -4.64 13.69 10.10
N ILE A 4 -3.38 13.60 9.64
CA ILE A 4 -2.19 13.66 10.50
C ILE A 4 -2.04 15.08 11.09
N LEU A 5 -2.28 16.10 10.27
CA LEU A 5 -2.31 17.50 10.72
C LEU A 5 -3.48 17.82 11.67
N ILE A 6 -4.65 17.19 11.49
CA ILE A 6 -5.81 17.38 12.38
C ILE A 6 -5.56 16.75 13.77
N ARG A 7 -4.95 15.56 13.85
CA ARG A 7 -4.58 14.96 15.15
C ARG A 7 -3.45 15.73 15.84
N LEU A 8 -2.50 16.30 15.09
CA LEU A 8 -1.47 17.21 15.63
C LEU A 8 -2.07 18.54 16.14
N ARG A 9 -3.06 19.10 15.44
CA ARG A 9 -3.74 20.35 15.83
C ARG A 9 -4.66 20.18 17.03
N ALA A 10 -5.29 19.01 17.20
CA ALA A 10 -6.08 18.69 18.39
C ALA A 10 -5.22 18.61 19.66
N LYS A 11 -3.99 18.08 19.56
CA LYS A 11 -3.01 18.07 20.66
C LYS A 11 -2.50 19.48 21.03
N LEU A 12 -2.46 20.39 20.05
CA LEU A 12 -2.07 21.80 20.21
C LEU A 12 -3.15 22.68 20.88
N LEU A 13 -4.44 22.32 20.79
CA LEU A 13 -5.54 23.12 21.35
C LEU A 13 -5.77 22.85 22.84
N VAL A 14 -5.40 21.68 23.36
CA VAL A 14 -5.55 21.32 24.78
C VAL A 14 -4.52 22.05 25.68
N LEU A 15 -3.50 22.70 25.11
CA LEU A 15 -2.39 23.33 25.85
C LEU A 15 -2.49 24.87 25.97
N LYS A 16 -3.62 25.50 25.59
CA LYS A 16 -3.79 26.97 25.61
C LYS A 16 -4.62 27.51 26.78
N SER A 17 -4.43 26.96 27.98
CA SER A 17 -4.92 27.62 29.20
C SER A 17 -3.91 27.52 30.33
N HIS A 18 -3.24 28.65 30.56
CA HIS A 18 -2.48 29.07 31.73
C HIS A 18 -0.99 28.68 31.92
N VAL A 19 -0.18 29.77 31.91
CA VAL A 19 1.03 30.08 32.70
C VAL A 19 2.37 30.12 31.96
N ASN A 20 3.00 31.32 32.06
CA ASN A 20 4.36 31.69 31.68
C ASN A 20 5.45 30.81 32.32
N HIS A 21 6.40 30.31 31.52
CA HIS A 21 7.78 30.04 31.97
C HIS A 21 8.79 30.08 30.78
N PRO A 22 10.07 30.38 31.06
CA PRO A 22 11.06 30.89 30.10
C PRO A 22 11.60 29.79 29.18
N LYS A 23 11.89 30.17 27.92
CA LYS A 23 12.58 29.43 26.85
C LYS A 23 13.00 27.99 27.19
N ALA A 24 12.01 27.08 27.23
CA ALA A 24 12.27 25.65 27.29
C ALA A 24 12.61 25.18 25.87
N HIS A 25 13.86 24.74 25.69
CA HIS A 25 14.30 23.95 24.55
C HIS A 25 13.48 22.64 24.57
N TYR A 26 12.40 22.58 23.78
CA TYR A 26 11.56 21.39 23.71
C TYR A 26 12.30 20.35 22.84
N ILE A 27 13.15 19.54 23.47
CA ILE A 27 13.62 18.29 22.86
C ILE A 27 12.39 17.39 22.81
N VAL A 28 11.81 17.23 21.62
CA VAL A 28 10.75 16.24 21.38
C VAL A 28 11.43 14.87 21.37
N GLU A 29 11.53 14.22 22.53
CA GLU A 29 11.79 12.79 22.61
C GLU A 29 10.73 12.07 21.75
N GLY A 30 11.18 11.37 20.71
CA GLY A 30 10.31 10.66 19.77
C GLY A 30 9.96 11.40 18.47
N SER A 31 10.66 12.49 18.12
CA SER A 31 10.54 13.08 16.78
C SER A 31 11.36 12.31 15.74
N VAL A 32 10.70 11.80 14.70
CA VAL A 32 11.40 11.22 13.54
C VAL A 32 12.17 12.29 12.79
N SER A 33 13.31 11.94 12.20
CA SER A 33 14.11 12.91 11.42
C SER A 33 13.32 13.45 10.23
N PHE A 34 13.67 14.65 9.78
CA PHE A 34 13.03 15.25 8.61
C PHE A 34 13.19 14.36 7.36
N GLU A 35 14.38 13.83 7.13
CA GLU A 35 14.67 12.90 6.02
C GLU A 35 13.78 11.65 6.08
N TYR A 36 13.66 11.03 7.27
CA TYR A 36 12.77 9.89 7.49
C TYR A 36 11.32 10.23 7.13
N SER A 37 10.84 11.41 7.57
CA SER A 37 9.48 11.87 7.28
C SER A 37 9.23 12.09 5.79
N GLN A 38 10.26 12.52 5.04
CA GLN A 38 10.18 12.66 3.59
C GLN A 38 10.09 11.30 2.90
N LYS A 39 10.96 10.34 3.27
CA LYS A 39 10.91 8.95 2.76
C LYS A 39 9.53 8.33 3.04
N LEU A 40 9.01 8.49 4.27
CA LEU A 40 7.68 8.00 4.65
C LEU A 40 6.56 8.63 3.81
N THR A 41 6.64 9.94 3.56
CA THR A 41 5.62 10.67 2.78
C THR A 41 5.63 10.23 1.32
N GLN A 42 6.79 10.01 0.72
CA GLN A 42 6.94 9.60 -0.68
C GLN A 42 6.27 8.24 -0.96
N ILE A 43 6.34 7.30 -0.02
CA ILE A 43 5.80 5.95 -0.22
C ILE A 43 4.32 5.79 0.15
N GLN A 44 3.64 6.82 0.67
CA GLN A 44 2.26 6.69 1.20
C GLN A 44 1.27 6.18 0.17
N LYS A 45 1.35 6.64 -1.08
CA LYS A 45 0.46 6.19 -2.16
C LYS A 45 0.69 4.72 -2.48
N SER A 46 1.95 4.30 -2.51
CA SER A 46 2.35 2.91 -2.79
C SER A 46 1.93 1.98 -1.64
N LEU A 47 2.12 2.41 -0.39
CA LEU A 47 1.66 1.67 0.80
C LEU A 47 0.13 1.49 0.80
N TYR A 48 -0.60 2.58 0.56
CA TYR A 48 -2.06 2.51 0.47
C TYR A 48 -2.50 1.57 -0.65
N GLY A 49 -1.93 1.72 -1.85
CA GLY A 49 -2.23 0.85 -3.00
C GLY A 49 -1.98 -0.62 -2.69
N PHE A 50 -0.85 -0.94 -2.03
CA PHE A 50 -0.52 -2.28 -1.58
C PHE A 50 -1.55 -2.83 -0.58
N ILE A 51 -1.85 -2.09 0.49
CA ILE A 51 -2.83 -2.51 1.51
C ILE A 51 -4.20 -2.72 0.88
N LEU A 52 -4.64 -1.80 0.02
CA LEU A 52 -5.92 -1.83 -0.69
C LEU A 52 -6.01 -2.99 -1.70
N SER A 53 -4.87 -3.40 -2.23
CA SER A 53 -4.71 -4.60 -3.06
C SER A 53 -4.82 -5.90 -2.25
N LEU A 54 -4.89 -5.85 -0.93
CA LEU A 54 -5.06 -7.02 -0.07
C LEU A 54 -6.38 -6.95 0.69
N VAL A 55 -6.77 -5.76 1.16
CA VAL A 55 -7.99 -5.47 1.91
C VAL A 55 -8.94 -4.64 1.04
N PRO A 56 -10.02 -5.23 0.49
CA PRO A 56 -10.82 -4.56 -0.52
C PRO A 56 -11.78 -3.50 0.06
N ASN A 57 -11.93 -3.39 1.38
CA ASN A 57 -12.63 -2.30 2.05
C ASN A 57 -11.70 -1.10 2.25
N ARG A 58 -12.13 0.09 1.80
CA ARG A 58 -11.36 1.34 1.95
C ARG A 58 -11.12 1.76 3.38
N SER A 59 -12.18 1.76 4.19
CA SER A 59 -12.08 2.22 5.58
C SER A 59 -11.08 1.35 6.33
N GLU A 60 -11.18 0.03 6.16
CA GLU A 60 -10.22 -0.90 6.74
C GLU A 60 -8.80 -0.69 6.19
N ALA A 61 -8.63 -0.43 4.90
CA ALA A 61 -7.32 -0.15 4.31
C ALA A 61 -6.70 1.15 4.85
N GLU A 62 -7.50 2.20 5.04
CA GLU A 62 -7.08 3.47 5.65
C GLU A 62 -6.69 3.29 7.12
N ASP A 63 -7.45 2.48 7.87
CA ASP A 63 -7.15 2.16 9.26
C ASP A 63 -5.82 1.37 9.37
N ILE A 64 -5.63 0.36 8.53
CA ILE A 64 -4.38 -0.41 8.46
C ILE A 64 -3.20 0.49 8.08
N LEU A 65 -3.37 1.42 7.13
CA LEU A 65 -2.33 2.36 6.75
C LEU A 65 -1.96 3.28 7.92
N GLN A 66 -2.95 3.75 8.68
CA GLN A 66 -2.70 4.56 9.88
C GLN A 66 -1.93 3.77 10.93
N GLU A 67 -2.35 2.54 11.25
CA GLU A 67 -1.65 1.66 12.19
C GLU A 67 -0.21 1.37 11.72
N THR A 68 -0.03 1.13 10.42
CA THR A 68 1.28 0.93 9.80
C THR A 68 2.18 2.14 9.99
N ASN A 69 1.67 3.36 9.73
CA ASN A 69 2.43 4.60 9.92
C ASN A 69 2.83 4.84 11.38
N LEU A 70 1.96 4.50 12.34
CA LEU A 70 2.30 4.61 13.77
C LEU A 70 3.48 3.70 14.11
N ILE A 71 3.43 2.44 13.69
CA ILE A 71 4.49 1.46 13.96
C ILE A 71 5.79 1.83 13.25
N LEU A 72 5.70 2.40 12.03
CA LEU A 72 6.87 2.93 11.33
C LEU A 72 7.57 4.00 12.15
N CYS A 73 6.81 4.99 12.63
CA CYS A 73 7.34 6.06 13.48
C CYS A 73 7.91 5.53 14.81
N GLU A 74 7.23 4.58 15.46
CA GLU A 74 7.70 3.94 16.70
C GLU A 74 9.03 3.19 16.48
N LYS A 75 9.18 2.55 15.32
CA LYS A 75 10.36 1.77 14.93
C LYS A 75 11.38 2.58 14.12
N ALA A 76 11.26 3.91 14.07
CA ALA A 76 12.14 4.73 13.22
C ALA A 76 13.61 4.56 13.58
N ASN A 77 13.93 4.34 14.85
CA ASN A 77 15.30 4.10 15.33
C ASN A 77 15.83 2.69 14.99
N GLU A 78 14.96 1.75 14.58
CA GLU A 78 15.34 0.40 14.13
C GLU A 78 15.66 0.37 12.62
N TYR A 79 15.37 1.45 11.89
CA TYR A 79 15.64 1.51 10.45
C TYR A 79 17.12 1.79 10.19
N ASP A 80 17.74 0.90 9.42
CA ASP A 80 19.07 1.10 8.86
C ASP A 80 19.02 2.16 7.73
N PRO A 81 19.66 3.33 7.90
CA PRO A 81 19.66 4.39 6.88
C PRO A 81 20.24 3.96 5.52
N GLU A 82 21.17 3.00 5.52
CA GLU A 82 21.76 2.42 4.31
C GLU A 82 20.82 1.39 3.65
N GLY A 83 19.79 0.94 4.38
CA GLY A 83 18.81 -0.02 3.92
C GLY A 83 17.68 0.58 3.08
N HIS A 84 16.92 -0.29 2.40
CA HIS A 84 15.82 0.16 1.53
C HIS A 84 14.55 0.51 2.33
N PHE A 85 14.27 1.81 2.50
CA PHE A 85 13.12 2.30 3.27
C PHE A 85 11.78 1.70 2.84
N GLN A 86 11.49 1.66 1.53
CA GLN A 86 10.20 1.15 1.04
C GLN A 86 9.99 -0.34 1.35
N GLY A 87 10.99 -1.20 1.09
CA GLY A 87 10.92 -2.62 1.45
C GLY A 87 10.69 -2.84 2.95
N TRP A 88 11.42 -2.11 3.79
CA TRP A 88 11.21 -2.14 5.24
C TRP A 88 9.76 -1.73 5.62
N ALA A 89 9.24 -0.65 5.04
CA ALA A 89 7.88 -0.19 5.31
C ALA A 89 6.80 -1.16 4.82
N PHE A 90 6.99 -1.77 3.67
CA PHE A 90 6.06 -2.75 3.12
C PHE A 90 6.06 -4.06 3.92
N LYS A 91 7.20 -4.43 4.51
CA LYS A 91 7.27 -5.55 5.46
C LYS A 91 6.39 -5.30 6.68
N ILE A 92 6.43 -4.10 7.26
CA ILE A 92 5.56 -3.70 8.37
C ILE A 92 4.08 -3.68 7.94
N ALA A 93 3.78 -3.09 6.78
CA ALA A 93 2.43 -3.05 6.22
C ALA A 93 1.85 -4.45 6.01
N ARG A 94 2.66 -5.39 5.49
CA ARG A 94 2.31 -6.80 5.34
C ARG A 94 1.89 -7.41 6.68
N PHE A 95 2.66 -7.19 7.75
CA PHE A 95 2.29 -7.70 9.06
C PHE A 95 0.97 -7.12 9.56
N GLN A 96 0.71 -5.82 9.36
CA GLN A 96 -0.56 -5.21 9.75
C GLN A 96 -1.75 -5.76 8.96
N VAL A 97 -1.60 -5.94 7.64
CA VAL A 97 -2.63 -6.58 6.81
C VAL A 97 -2.92 -8.00 7.29
N MET A 98 -1.88 -8.80 7.55
CA MET A 98 -2.04 -10.18 8.04
C MET A 98 -2.72 -10.24 9.41
N ARG A 99 -2.35 -9.32 10.31
CA ARG A 99 -3.00 -9.17 11.63
C ARG A 99 -4.48 -8.83 11.48
N HIS A 100 -4.82 -7.86 10.64
CA HIS A 100 -6.20 -7.46 10.35
C HIS A 100 -7.02 -8.63 9.79
N ILE A 101 -6.48 -9.33 8.79
CA ILE A 101 -7.14 -10.49 8.17
C ILE A 101 -7.37 -11.60 9.20
N THR A 102 -6.36 -11.91 10.03
CA THR A 102 -6.45 -12.97 11.04
C THR A 102 -7.48 -12.65 12.12
N LYS A 103 -7.53 -11.39 12.59
CA LYS A 103 -8.55 -10.90 13.53
C LYS A 103 -9.96 -10.94 12.92
N SER A 104 -10.05 -10.79 11.60
CA SER A 104 -11.29 -10.78 10.84
C SER A 104 -11.82 -12.18 10.48
N LYS A 105 -11.11 -13.28 10.78
CA LYS A 105 -11.49 -14.68 10.43
C LYS A 105 -12.79 -15.22 11.06
N ARG A 106 -13.62 -14.39 11.70
CA ARG A 106 -15.08 -14.65 11.82
C ARG A 106 -15.85 -14.36 10.53
N SER A 107 -15.20 -13.81 9.50
CA SER A 107 -15.74 -13.51 8.17
C SER A 107 -15.08 -14.38 7.10
N LYS A 108 -15.89 -15.19 6.41
CA LYS A 108 -15.50 -16.17 5.37
C LYS A 108 -14.97 -15.49 4.09
N LEU A 109 -13.74 -15.00 4.09
CA LEU A 109 -13.00 -14.78 2.84
C LEU A 109 -11.59 -15.38 2.95
N GLN A 110 -11.38 -16.48 2.24
CA GLN A 110 -10.05 -17.01 1.94
C GLN A 110 -9.29 -15.98 1.10
N PHE A 111 -8.14 -15.54 1.59
CA PHE A 111 -7.21 -14.69 0.85
C PHE A 111 -5.88 -15.44 0.70
N CYS A 112 -5.32 -15.42 -0.52
CA CYS A 112 -4.02 -16.02 -0.83
C CYS A 112 -2.91 -15.29 -0.04
N THR A 113 -2.36 -16.00 0.92
CA THR A 113 -1.09 -15.69 1.58
C THR A 113 0.10 -15.71 0.62
N GLU A 114 -0.06 -16.41 -0.51
CA GLU A 114 0.95 -16.60 -1.56
C GLU A 114 1.30 -15.32 -2.33
N LEU A 115 0.38 -14.35 -2.42
CA LEU A 115 0.64 -13.06 -3.07
C LEU A 115 1.66 -12.20 -2.29
N LEU A 116 1.87 -12.50 -1.02
CA LEU A 116 2.63 -11.60 -0.15
C LEU A 116 4.15 -11.82 -0.25
N GLU A 117 4.63 -12.95 -0.77
CA GLU A 117 6.04 -13.39 -0.65
C GLU A 117 7.04 -12.52 -1.41
N ASP A 118 6.64 -11.80 -2.46
CA ASP A 118 7.58 -11.15 -3.39
C ASP A 118 7.87 -9.66 -3.11
N VAL A 119 7.36 -9.06 -2.03
CA VAL A 119 7.50 -7.59 -1.81
C VAL A 119 8.69 -7.22 -0.91
N ALA A 120 9.49 -8.19 -0.47
CA ALA A 120 10.43 -8.00 0.64
C ALA A 120 11.91 -7.90 0.24
N SER A 121 12.30 -8.09 -1.02
CA SER A 121 13.72 -8.38 -1.32
C SER A 121 14.38 -7.61 -2.46
N GLU A 122 13.70 -6.72 -3.16
CA GLU A 122 14.34 -6.09 -4.33
C GLU A 122 14.66 -4.63 -4.08
N GLU A 123 15.96 -4.34 -4.16
CA GLU A 123 16.52 -3.06 -4.55
C GLU A 123 15.61 -2.44 -5.62
N PHE A 124 15.18 -1.19 -5.41
CA PHE A 124 14.34 -0.47 -6.36
C PHE A 124 15.16 -0.10 -7.59
N ASP A 125 15.51 -1.11 -8.38
CA ASP A 125 16.06 -0.90 -9.70
C ASP A 125 14.95 -0.29 -10.56
N SER A 126 15.16 0.97 -10.93
CA SER A 126 14.26 1.70 -11.82
C SER A 126 13.96 0.92 -13.11
N ARG A 127 14.90 0.07 -13.58
CA ARG A 127 14.68 -0.82 -14.73
C ARG A 127 13.73 -1.95 -14.41
N LYS A 128 13.90 -2.68 -13.30
CA LYS A 128 12.95 -3.71 -12.85
C LYS A 128 11.55 -3.15 -12.65
N ILE A 129 11.42 -1.94 -12.09
CA ILE A 129 10.12 -1.28 -11.93
C ILE A 129 9.48 -0.97 -13.29
N GLN A 130 10.26 -0.46 -14.24
CA GLN A 130 9.77 -0.20 -15.60
C GLN A 130 9.38 -1.50 -16.32
N ALA A 131 10.18 -2.56 -16.18
CA ALA A 131 9.85 -3.88 -16.72
C ALA A 131 8.55 -4.42 -16.12
N ALA A 132 8.39 -4.32 -14.80
CA ALA A 132 7.17 -4.73 -14.11
C ALA A 132 5.94 -3.91 -14.55
N GLN A 133 6.10 -2.60 -14.78
CA GLN A 133 5.03 -1.74 -15.30
C GLN A 133 4.62 -2.12 -16.72
N ARG A 134 5.59 -2.40 -17.60
CA ARG A 134 5.33 -2.86 -18.98
C ARG A 134 4.64 -4.22 -18.98
N ALA A 135 5.17 -5.19 -18.22
CA ALA A 135 4.57 -6.51 -18.05
C ALA A 135 3.13 -6.40 -17.52
N LEU A 136 2.89 -5.56 -16.52
CA LEU A 136 1.56 -5.32 -15.96
C LEU A 136 0.60 -4.72 -17.00
N SER A 137 1.05 -3.77 -17.83
CA SER A 137 0.23 -3.18 -18.90
C SER A 137 -0.21 -4.24 -19.91
N ILE A 138 0.73 -5.08 -20.35
CA ILE A 138 0.45 -6.21 -21.25
C ILE A 138 -0.56 -7.16 -20.59
N CYS A 139 -0.29 -7.61 -19.36
CA CYS A 139 -1.15 -8.54 -18.63
C CYS A 139 -2.55 -7.98 -18.36
N TYR A 140 -2.67 -6.67 -18.10
CA TYR A 140 -3.95 -6.01 -17.95
C TYR A 140 -4.75 -6.03 -19.26
N SER A 141 -4.09 -5.82 -20.41
CA SER A 141 -4.74 -5.87 -21.73
C SER A 141 -5.29 -7.27 -22.07
N LEU A 142 -4.67 -8.33 -21.55
CA LEU A 142 -5.06 -9.73 -21.72
C LEU A 142 -6.25 -10.15 -20.84
N LEU A 143 -6.63 -9.35 -19.83
CA LEU A 143 -7.80 -9.67 -19.00
C LEU A 143 -9.09 -9.57 -19.83
N PRO A 144 -10.13 -10.36 -19.52
CA PRO A 144 -11.47 -10.14 -20.08
C PRO A 144 -11.95 -8.71 -19.83
N LYS A 145 -12.67 -8.10 -20.78
CA LYS A 145 -13.14 -6.71 -20.68
C LYS A 145 -13.93 -6.42 -19.40
N SER A 146 -14.76 -7.37 -18.96
CA SER A 146 -15.50 -7.26 -17.70
C SER A 146 -14.59 -7.18 -16.47
N MET A 147 -13.45 -7.88 -16.48
CA MET A 147 -12.44 -7.82 -15.44
C MET A 147 -11.64 -6.52 -15.51
N GLN A 148 -11.29 -6.04 -16.71
CA GLN A 148 -10.61 -4.75 -16.90
C GLN A 148 -11.44 -3.60 -16.29
N ILE A 149 -12.76 -3.56 -16.54
CA ILE A 149 -13.66 -2.55 -15.98
C ILE A 149 -13.66 -2.60 -14.45
N ILE A 150 -13.84 -3.79 -13.85
CA ILE A 150 -13.85 -3.94 -12.40
C ILE A 150 -12.51 -3.52 -11.78
N ALA A 151 -11.38 -3.90 -12.41
CA ALA A 151 -10.05 -3.51 -11.98
C ALA A 151 -9.84 -2.00 -12.06
N LYS A 152 -10.27 -1.35 -13.16
CA LYS A 152 -10.18 0.11 -13.32
C LYS A 152 -10.95 0.84 -12.23
N LEU A 153 -12.23 0.50 -12.06
CA LEU A 153 -13.08 1.11 -11.03
C LEU A 153 -12.45 0.95 -9.64
N ARG A 154 -11.80 -0.19 -9.37
CA ARG A 154 -11.23 -0.47 -8.05
C ARG A 154 -9.88 0.20 -7.79
N PHE A 155 -8.95 0.10 -8.74
CA PHE A 155 -7.54 0.45 -8.53
C PHE A 155 -7.17 1.80 -9.14
N LYS A 156 -7.85 2.23 -10.20
CA LYS A 156 -7.60 3.52 -10.85
C LYS A 156 -8.54 4.61 -10.33
N ASP A 157 -9.83 4.31 -10.33
CA ASP A 157 -10.87 5.30 -9.97
C ASP A 157 -11.15 5.34 -8.47
N ASP A 158 -10.48 4.46 -7.71
CA ASP A 158 -10.69 4.24 -6.28
C ASP A 158 -12.19 4.29 -5.93
N MET A 159 -12.98 3.33 -6.44
CA MET A 159 -14.39 3.09 -6.07
C MET A 159 -14.57 1.93 -5.08
N SER A 160 -15.53 2.06 -4.14
CA SER A 160 -15.72 1.08 -3.07
C SER A 160 -16.45 -0.14 -3.64
N LEU A 161 -16.33 -1.31 -3.00
CA LEU A 161 -17.05 -2.50 -3.43
C LEU A 161 -18.57 -2.28 -3.55
N LYS A 162 -19.14 -1.45 -2.66
CA LYS A 162 -20.56 -1.08 -2.67
C LYS A 162 -20.92 -0.27 -3.92
N ILE A 163 -20.08 0.68 -4.31
CA ILE A 163 -20.30 1.49 -5.52
C ILE A 163 -20.13 0.62 -6.77
N ILE A 164 -19.04 -0.15 -6.85
CA ILE A 164 -18.78 -1.05 -7.99
C ILE A 164 -19.91 -2.07 -8.17
N SER A 165 -20.40 -2.65 -7.06
CA SER A 165 -21.52 -3.58 -7.06
C SER A 165 -22.78 -2.98 -7.69
N LYS A 166 -23.09 -1.72 -7.36
CA LYS A 166 -24.22 -0.99 -7.98
C LYS A 166 -23.97 -0.70 -9.45
N SER A 167 -22.78 -0.19 -9.80
CA SER A 167 -22.44 0.20 -11.18
C SER A 167 -22.45 -0.99 -12.15
N VAL A 168 -21.98 -2.16 -11.72
CA VAL A 168 -21.87 -3.37 -12.55
C VAL A 168 -23.07 -4.31 -12.34
N LYS A 169 -24.02 -3.97 -11.46
CA LYS A 169 -25.21 -4.77 -11.12
C LYS A 169 -24.87 -6.21 -10.72
N ARG A 170 -23.86 -6.39 -9.87
CA ARG A 170 -23.42 -7.71 -9.36
C ARG A 170 -23.27 -7.68 -7.84
N PRO A 171 -23.55 -8.77 -7.11
CA PRO A 171 -23.41 -8.81 -5.65
C PRO A 171 -21.98 -8.46 -5.19
N MET A 172 -21.83 -7.79 -4.04
CA MET A 172 -20.52 -7.40 -3.50
C MET A 172 -19.56 -8.59 -3.35
N GLY A 173 -20.06 -9.75 -2.91
CA GLY A 173 -19.26 -10.99 -2.81
C GLY A 173 -18.69 -11.41 -4.17
N ALA A 174 -19.50 -11.34 -5.23
CA ALA A 174 -19.06 -11.66 -6.59
C ALA A 174 -18.02 -10.67 -7.13
N ILE A 175 -18.12 -9.37 -6.77
CA ILE A 175 -17.09 -8.37 -7.09
C ILE A 175 -15.79 -8.70 -6.35
N SER A 176 -15.87 -9.02 -5.05
CA SER A 176 -14.70 -9.40 -4.24
C SER A 176 -13.97 -10.62 -4.83
N SER A 177 -14.69 -11.71 -5.13
CA SER A 177 -14.12 -12.90 -5.77
C SER A 177 -13.59 -12.62 -7.17
N THR A 178 -14.14 -11.63 -7.89
CA THR A 178 -13.62 -11.23 -9.21
C THR A 178 -12.31 -10.45 -9.06
N LEU A 179 -12.22 -9.50 -8.13
CA LEU A 179 -10.99 -8.77 -7.84
C LEU A 179 -9.87 -9.69 -7.36
N TYR A 180 -10.22 -10.71 -6.56
CA TYR A 180 -9.28 -11.75 -6.17
C TYR A 180 -8.69 -12.48 -7.39
N ARG A 181 -9.55 -12.99 -8.29
CA ARG A 181 -9.12 -13.68 -9.51
C ARG A 181 -8.31 -12.78 -10.45
N ILE A 182 -8.66 -11.50 -10.53
CA ILE A 182 -7.89 -10.51 -11.30
C ILE A 182 -6.45 -10.43 -10.78
N ARG A 183 -6.26 -10.31 -9.45
CA ARG A 183 -4.92 -10.24 -8.85
C ARG A 183 -4.10 -11.48 -9.15
N GLN A 184 -4.68 -12.66 -8.96
CA GLN A 184 -4.01 -13.93 -9.25
C GLN A 184 -3.58 -14.02 -10.73
N LYS A 185 -4.48 -13.67 -11.65
CA LYS A 185 -4.16 -13.62 -13.09
C LYS A 185 -3.05 -12.64 -13.42
N LEU A 186 -3.09 -11.44 -12.85
CA LEU A 186 -2.08 -10.42 -13.10
C LEU A 186 -0.71 -10.82 -12.55
N VAL A 187 -0.64 -11.38 -11.36
CA VAL A 187 0.63 -11.78 -10.74
C VAL A 187 1.29 -12.92 -11.50
N ASN A 188 0.53 -13.97 -11.83
CA ASN A 188 1.06 -15.08 -12.60
C ASN A 188 1.54 -14.62 -13.98
N CYS A 189 0.73 -13.80 -14.67
CA CYS A 189 1.10 -13.27 -15.97
C CYS A 189 2.32 -12.34 -15.90
N VAL A 190 2.42 -11.46 -14.90
CA VAL A 190 3.57 -10.56 -14.74
C VAL A 190 4.81 -11.38 -14.46
N ARG A 191 4.76 -12.36 -13.55
CA ARG A 191 5.88 -13.25 -13.26
C ARG A 191 6.40 -13.94 -14.52
N GLU A 192 5.51 -14.42 -15.38
CA GLU A 192 5.87 -15.02 -16.67
C GLU A 192 6.45 -14.00 -17.66
N LYS A 193 5.88 -12.79 -17.72
CA LYS A 193 6.25 -11.75 -18.70
C LYS A 193 7.48 -10.94 -18.31
N MET A 194 7.85 -10.89 -17.03
CA MET A 194 9.05 -10.20 -16.55
C MET A 194 10.29 -10.70 -17.28
N VAL A 195 10.44 -12.03 -17.43
CA VAL A 195 11.58 -12.65 -18.13
C VAL A 195 11.71 -12.15 -19.58
N THR A 196 10.58 -12.07 -20.30
CA THR A 196 10.59 -11.59 -21.69
C THR A 196 10.85 -10.09 -21.77
N VAL A 197 10.19 -9.29 -20.93
CA VAL A 197 10.31 -7.82 -20.97
C VAL A 197 11.72 -7.36 -20.58
N GLU A 198 12.34 -8.00 -19.59
CA GLU A 198 13.74 -7.73 -19.22
C GLU A 198 14.67 -8.00 -20.41
N SER A 199 14.52 -9.15 -21.09
CA SER A 199 15.33 -9.47 -22.26
C SER A 199 15.15 -8.46 -23.41
N GLU A 200 13.93 -8.00 -23.69
CA GLU A 200 13.66 -7.01 -24.75
C GLU A 200 14.25 -5.62 -24.42
N MET A 201 14.39 -5.28 -23.14
CA MET A 201 15.01 -4.02 -22.71
C MET A 201 16.52 -4.03 -22.93
N ASP A 202 17.19 -5.16 -22.74
CA ASP A 202 18.65 -5.29 -22.93
C ASP A 202 19.08 -5.17 -24.41
N PHE A 203 18.21 -5.53 -25.36
CA PHE A 203 18.51 -5.41 -26.80
C PHE A 203 18.35 -3.99 -27.37
N ASN A 204 17.57 -3.13 -26.71
CA ASN A 204 17.24 -1.80 -27.22
C ASN A 204 18.19 -0.69 -26.72
N GLU A 205 19.14 -1.04 -25.83
CA GLU A 205 20.18 -0.13 -25.30
C GLU A 205 21.56 -0.32 -26.00
N ASN A 206 21.68 -1.26 -26.95
CA ASN A 206 22.86 -1.46 -27.82
C ASN A 206 22.60 -0.96 -29.25
#